data_AF-A0A369RP41-F1
#
_entry.id   AF-A0A369RP41-F1
#
_cell.length_a   1.000
_cell.length_b   1.000
_cell.length_c   1.000
_cell.angle_alpha   90.00
_cell.angle_beta   90.00
_cell.angle_gamma   90.00
#
_symmetry.space_group_name_H-M   'P 1'
#
loop_
_entity.id
_entity.type
_entity.pdbx_description
1 polymer ?
#
loop_
_entity_poly.entity_id
_entity_poly.type
_entity_poly.pdbx_seq_one_letter_code
_entity_poly.pdbx_strand_id
1 'polypeptide(L)'
;MAADKKPFLFSRLQAPIQSFLRPAIWVPGLRNVHTVKEEWTIEASPGDAFDKAIEAIEEVKKQEEFVQVHMINKDSREIRLFYFTSKAQWLDIMELHFKRGLDDETAIVDARSFSSGLLPVCIPLSFVLNTVFFFFPFLDHDFNSKRLSAFRQAMGVGITLNSQCRGY
;
A
#
# COMPACT_ATOMS: atom_id res chain seq x y z
N MET A 1 -10.83 15.83 18.18
CA MET A 1 -11.11 14.70 17.27
C MET A 1 -11.21 15.25 15.86
N ALA A 2 -10.22 15.03 15.01
CA ALA A 2 -10.36 15.33 13.59
C ALA A 2 -11.39 14.35 13.01
N ALA A 3 -12.37 14.84 12.27
CA ALA A 3 -13.33 13.98 11.58
C ALA A 3 -12.55 13.13 10.57
N ASP A 4 -12.69 11.81 10.66
CA ASP A 4 -12.10 10.85 9.74
C ASP A 4 -12.60 11.17 8.32
N LYS A 5 -11.74 11.76 7.49
CA LYS A 5 -12.10 12.23 6.15
C LYS A 5 -12.29 11.00 5.26
N LYS A 6 -13.47 10.89 4.66
CA LYS A 6 -13.86 9.69 3.89
C LYS A 6 -13.78 9.98 2.39
N PRO A 7 -13.15 9.11 1.60
CA PRO A 7 -13.21 9.18 0.15
C PRO A 7 -14.68 9.07 -0.33
N PHE A 8 -14.94 9.52 -1.56
CA PHE A 8 -16.29 9.50 -2.12
C PHE A 8 -16.88 8.08 -2.10
N LEU A 9 -18.20 7.98 -1.92
CA LEU A 9 -18.87 6.68 -1.79
C LEU A 9 -18.59 5.77 -2.99
N PHE A 10 -18.65 6.33 -4.22
CA PHE A 10 -18.31 5.60 -5.44
C PHE A 10 -16.86 5.10 -5.46
N SER A 11 -15.91 5.93 -5.04
CA SER A 11 -14.51 5.56 -4.93
C SER A 11 -14.30 4.39 -3.96
N ARG A 12 -15.04 4.36 -2.85
CA ARG A 12 -14.97 3.26 -1.86
C ARG A 12 -15.53 1.95 -2.39
N LEU A 13 -16.60 1.99 -3.19
CA LEU A 13 -17.21 0.80 -3.77
C LEU A 13 -16.36 0.22 -4.90
N GLN A 14 -15.74 1.08 -5.72
CA GLN A 14 -14.92 0.64 -6.86
C GLN A 14 -13.51 0.19 -6.43
N ALA A 15 -12.97 0.71 -5.33
CA ALA A 15 -11.60 0.44 -4.91
C ALA A 15 -11.29 -1.06 -4.66
N PRO A 16 -12.12 -1.84 -3.95
CA PRO A 16 -11.91 -3.28 -3.80
C PRO A 16 -11.90 -4.02 -5.14
N ILE A 17 -12.78 -3.65 -6.07
CA ILE A 17 -12.86 -4.26 -7.41
C ILE A 17 -11.58 -3.96 -8.20
N GLN A 18 -11.15 -2.70 -8.23
CA GLN A 18 -9.91 -2.30 -8.90
C GLN A 18 -8.68 -2.96 -8.26
N SER A 19 -8.64 -3.04 -6.93
CA SER A 19 -7.58 -3.74 -6.17
C SER A 19 -7.58 -5.25 -6.40
N PHE A 20 -8.71 -5.85 -6.77
CA PHE A 20 -8.81 -7.27 -7.08
C PHE A 20 -8.35 -7.56 -8.51
N LEU A 21 -8.80 -6.75 -9.47
CA LEU A 21 -8.48 -6.98 -10.89
C LEU A 21 -6.97 -6.87 -11.17
N ARG A 22 -6.23 -5.93 -10.58
CA ARG A 22 -4.75 -5.82 -10.72
C ARG A 22 -4.25 -6.08 -12.16
N PRO A 23 -4.78 -5.39 -13.17
CA PRO A 23 -4.63 -5.78 -14.57
C PRO A 23 -3.17 -5.79 -15.06
N ALA A 24 -2.31 -4.93 -14.49
CA ALA A 24 -0.88 -4.89 -14.81
C ALA A 24 -0.09 -6.12 -14.33
N ILE A 25 -0.60 -6.87 -13.34
CA ILE A 25 0.10 -8.04 -12.77
C ILE A 25 -0.04 -9.29 -13.67
N TRP A 26 -1.07 -9.35 -14.51
CA TRP A 26 -1.36 -10.50 -15.35
C TRP A 26 -0.37 -10.69 -16.49
N VAL A 27 0.25 -9.61 -16.96
CA VAL A 27 1.14 -9.65 -18.13
C VAL A 27 2.61 -9.63 -17.68
N PRO A 28 3.38 -10.70 -17.97
CA PRO A 28 4.82 -10.72 -17.72
C PRO A 28 5.52 -9.53 -18.40
N GLY A 29 6.40 -8.84 -17.68
CA GLY A 29 7.11 -7.65 -18.19
C GLY A 29 6.45 -6.31 -17.84
N LEU A 30 5.13 -6.27 -17.60
CA LEU A 30 4.40 -5.07 -17.15
C LEU A 30 3.99 -5.13 -15.66
N ARG A 31 4.41 -6.20 -14.96
CA ARG A 31 4.00 -6.53 -13.58
C ARG A 31 4.43 -5.53 -12.51
N ASN A 32 5.43 -4.70 -12.80
CA ASN A 32 6.05 -3.83 -11.81
C ASN A 32 5.88 -2.35 -12.10
N VAL A 33 5.19 -1.98 -13.19
CA VAL A 33 5.00 -0.58 -13.55
C VAL A 33 4.33 0.16 -12.38
N HIS A 34 4.92 1.28 -11.94
CA HIS A 34 4.45 2.10 -10.81
C HIS A 34 4.37 1.36 -9.47
N THR A 35 5.29 0.42 -9.26
CA THR A 35 5.42 -0.33 -8.01
C THR A 35 6.75 -0.01 -7.36
N VAL A 36 6.70 0.31 -6.07
CA VAL A 36 7.86 0.28 -5.17
C VAL A 36 7.75 -0.97 -4.30
N LYS A 37 8.81 -1.78 -4.29
CA LYS A 37 8.97 -2.90 -3.36
C LYS A 37 10.15 -2.61 -2.46
N GLU A 38 9.98 -2.89 -1.19
CA GLU A 38 11.01 -2.76 -0.19
C GLU A 38 11.01 -4.01 0.67
N GLU A 39 12.20 -4.38 1.14
CA GLU A 39 12.35 -5.40 2.16
C GLU A 39 12.95 -4.74 3.40
N TRP A 40 12.30 -4.95 4.54
CA TRP A 40 12.72 -4.38 5.81
C TRP A 40 13.10 -5.48 6.79
N THR A 41 14.10 -5.21 7.62
CA THR A 41 14.37 -5.99 8.83
C THR A 41 14.00 -5.14 10.04
N ILE A 42 13.22 -5.73 10.95
CA ILE A 42 12.80 -5.12 12.21
C ILE A 42 13.37 -5.95 13.35
N GLU A 43 14.02 -5.29 14.30
CA GLU A 43 14.54 -5.89 15.54
C GLU A 43 13.41 -6.12 16.56
N ALA A 44 12.42 -6.92 16.16
CA ALA A 44 11.31 -7.35 16.99
C ALA A 44 10.75 -8.68 16.46
N SER A 45 10.10 -9.45 17.34
CA SER A 45 9.39 -10.64 16.91
C SER A 45 8.34 -10.27 15.83
N PRO A 46 8.02 -11.16 14.88
CA PRO A 46 7.05 -10.82 13.83
C PRO A 46 5.65 -10.50 14.35
N GLY A 47 5.28 -10.98 15.54
CA GLY A 47 4.03 -10.62 16.20
C GLY A 47 4.07 -9.17 16.68
N ASP A 48 5.11 -8.81 17.41
CA ASP A 48 5.28 -7.44 17.94
C ASP A 48 5.44 -6.43 16.81
N ALA A 49 6.20 -6.76 15.76
CA ALA A 49 6.36 -5.94 14.58
C ALA A 49 5.02 -5.70 13.85
N PHE A 50 4.16 -6.72 13.79
CA PHE A 50 2.84 -6.62 13.20
C PHE A 50 1.90 -5.76 14.05
N ASP A 51 1.92 -5.92 15.38
CA ASP A 51 1.13 -5.08 16.29
C ASP A 51 1.57 -3.62 16.23
N LYS A 52 2.88 -3.35 16.16
CA LYS A 52 3.43 -2.00 15.92
C LYS A 52 3.00 -1.43 14.58
N ALA A 53 2.89 -2.25 13.54
CA ALA A 53 2.36 -1.81 12.26
C ALA A 53 0.87 -1.44 12.35
N ILE A 54 0.07 -2.15 13.16
CA ILE A 54 -1.33 -1.78 13.41
C ILE A 54 -1.41 -0.44 14.14
N GLU A 55 -0.57 -0.20 15.13
CA GLU A 55 -0.48 1.11 15.81
C GLU A 55 -0.10 2.23 14.82
N ALA A 56 0.87 1.96 13.94
CA ALA A 56 1.33 2.90 12.92
C ALA A 56 0.22 3.32 11.94
N ILE A 57 -0.75 2.44 11.65
CA ILE A 57 -1.90 2.77 10.79
C ILE A 57 -2.66 3.97 11.37
N GLU A 58 -2.87 4.01 12.68
CA GLU A 58 -3.61 5.09 13.33
C GLU A 58 -2.83 6.41 13.28
N GLU A 59 -1.50 6.38 13.37
CA GLU A 59 -0.67 7.56 13.16
C GLU A 59 -0.70 8.05 11.71
N VAL A 60 -0.61 7.13 10.74
CA VAL A 60 -0.68 7.49 9.32
C VAL A 60 -2.04 8.07 8.95
N LYS A 61 -3.15 7.54 9.49
CA LYS A 61 -4.50 8.12 9.30
C LYS A 61 -4.63 9.55 9.83
N LYS A 62 -3.85 9.95 10.83
CA LYS A 62 -3.84 11.34 11.33
C LYS A 62 -3.12 12.30 10.38
N GLN A 63 -2.12 11.80 9.65
CA GLN A 63 -1.27 12.59 8.76
C GLN A 63 -1.81 12.65 7.33
N GLU A 64 -2.38 11.55 6.84
CA GLU A 64 -2.84 11.37 5.47
C GLU A 64 -4.37 11.43 5.41
N GLU A 65 -4.91 12.31 4.56
CA GLU A 65 -6.35 12.65 4.59
C GLU A 65 -7.30 11.51 4.21
N PHE A 66 -6.86 10.47 3.49
CA PHE A 66 -7.76 9.41 3.02
C PHE A 66 -7.07 8.04 2.99
N VAL A 67 -6.82 7.49 4.16
CA VAL A 67 -6.28 6.13 4.33
C VAL A 67 -7.37 5.20 4.86
N GLN A 68 -7.59 4.08 4.18
CA GLN A 68 -8.54 3.05 4.62
C GLN A 68 -7.85 1.71 4.81
N VAL A 69 -8.12 1.08 5.95
CA VAL A 69 -7.75 -0.31 6.16
C VAL A 69 -8.67 -1.18 5.32
N HIS A 70 -8.11 -1.90 4.36
CA HIS A 70 -8.86 -2.83 3.54
C HIS A 70 -8.83 -4.24 4.14
N MET A 71 -7.67 -4.67 4.62
CA MET A 71 -7.48 -6.02 5.16
C MET A 71 -6.42 -6.00 6.26
N ILE A 72 -6.70 -6.72 7.34
CA ILE A 72 -5.73 -7.12 8.35
C ILE A 72 -5.96 -8.61 8.57
N ASN A 73 -5.00 -9.45 8.17
CA ASN A 73 -5.02 -10.87 8.43
C ASN A 73 -3.96 -11.19 9.49
N LYS A 74 -4.42 -11.55 10.70
CA LYS A 74 -3.53 -11.84 11.83
C LYS A 74 -2.81 -13.18 11.67
N ASP A 75 -3.44 -14.14 11.00
CA ASP A 75 -2.89 -15.49 10.82
C ASP A 75 -1.74 -15.49 9.82
N SER A 76 -1.90 -14.80 8.68
CA SER A 76 -0.84 -14.61 7.69
C SER A 76 0.06 -13.41 7.98
N ARG A 77 -0.28 -12.58 8.97
CA ARG A 77 0.39 -11.31 9.30
C ARG A 77 0.52 -10.41 8.07
N GLU A 78 -0.61 -10.18 7.42
CA GLU A 78 -0.71 -9.34 6.23
C GLU A 78 -1.59 -8.13 6.49
N ILE A 79 -1.13 -6.97 6.02
CA ILE A 79 -1.88 -5.70 6.08
C ILE A 79 -2.03 -5.17 4.66
N ARG A 80 -3.25 -4.76 4.30
CA ARG A 80 -3.52 -4.00 3.08
C ARG A 80 -4.22 -2.69 3.40
N LEU A 81 -3.62 -1.60 2.93
CA LEU A 81 -4.14 -0.25 3.05
C LEU A 81 -4.46 0.34 1.68
N PHE A 82 -5.54 1.10 1.61
CA PHE A 82 -5.90 1.92 0.47
C PHE A 82 -5.64 3.38 0.78
N TYR A 83 -4.83 4.02 -0.04
CA TYR A 83 -4.56 5.45 -0.01
C TYR A 83 -5.31 6.09 -1.18
N PHE A 84 -6.13 7.09 -0.88
CA PHE A 84 -6.82 7.89 -1.89
C PHE A 84 -6.15 9.26 -1.96
N THR A 85 -5.76 9.71 -3.14
CA THR A 85 -5.24 11.08 -3.28
C THR A 85 -6.34 12.10 -3.04
N SER A 86 -6.05 13.16 -2.28
CA SER A 86 -7.08 14.06 -1.74
C SER A 86 -7.90 14.78 -2.80
N LYS A 87 -7.26 15.23 -3.89
CA LYS A 87 -7.94 16.03 -4.93
C LYS A 87 -8.79 15.22 -5.89
N ALA A 88 -8.32 14.04 -6.26
CA ALA A 88 -8.85 13.33 -7.42
C ALA A 88 -9.15 11.85 -7.14
N GLN A 89 -8.84 11.33 -5.96
CA GLN A 89 -9.18 9.97 -5.56
C GLN A 89 -8.52 8.92 -6.46
N TRP A 90 -7.25 9.12 -6.82
CA TRP A 90 -6.42 8.01 -7.29
C TRP A 90 -6.23 7.01 -6.17
N LEU A 91 -6.35 5.73 -6.50
CA LEU A 91 -6.20 4.65 -5.54
C LEU A 91 -4.79 4.06 -5.63
N ASP A 92 -4.09 4.16 -4.52
CA ASP A 92 -2.82 3.52 -4.30
C ASP A 92 -2.96 2.47 -3.20
N ILE A 93 -2.26 1.36 -3.35
CA ILE A 93 -2.38 0.19 -2.49
C ILE A 93 -1.03 -0.03 -1.83
N MET A 94 -1.05 -0.15 -0.50
CA MET A 94 0.11 -0.60 0.27
C MET A 94 -0.19 -1.98 0.84
N GLU A 95 0.75 -2.90 0.66
CA GLU A 95 0.70 -4.26 1.18
C GLU A 95 1.96 -4.50 2.02
N LEU A 96 1.76 -5.07 3.20
CA LEU A 96 2.84 -5.47 4.11
C LEU A 96 2.63 -6.92 4.49
N HIS A 97 3.70 -7.72 4.42
CA HIS A 97 3.68 -9.11 4.84
C HIS A 97 4.85 -9.36 5.78
N PHE A 98 4.53 -9.76 7.01
CA PHE A 98 5.50 -9.94 8.09
C PHE A 98 5.88 -11.42 8.23
N LYS A 99 7.14 -11.71 7.93
CA LYS A 99 7.73 -13.05 8.00
C LYS A 99 8.70 -13.15 9.17
N ARG A 100 8.97 -14.39 9.61
CA ARG A 100 10.05 -14.67 10.55
C ARG A 100 11.41 -14.38 9.89
N GLY A 101 12.30 -13.74 10.64
CA GLY A 101 13.69 -13.56 10.28
C GLY A 101 14.52 -14.82 10.49
N LEU A 102 15.84 -14.65 10.53
CA LEU A 102 16.78 -15.75 10.78
C LEU A 102 16.74 -16.24 12.24
N ASP A 103 16.32 -15.37 13.15
CA ASP A 103 16.07 -15.67 14.56
C ASP A 103 14.60 -15.33 14.91
N ASP A 104 14.13 -15.79 16.07
CA ASP A 104 12.76 -15.52 16.55
C ASP A 104 12.56 -14.07 17.02
N GLU A 105 13.65 -13.29 17.11
CA GLU A 105 13.66 -11.90 17.60
C GLU A 105 13.67 -10.87 16.46
N THR A 106 13.75 -11.30 15.20
CA THR A 106 13.70 -10.43 14.02
C THR A 106 12.54 -10.76 13.10
N ALA A 107 12.01 -9.72 12.47
CA ALA A 107 10.98 -9.82 11.46
C ALA A 107 11.50 -9.32 10.11
N ILE A 108 11.20 -10.05 9.04
CA ILE A 108 11.40 -9.60 7.67
C ILE A 108 10.06 -9.13 7.13
N VAL A 109 9.99 -7.91 6.63
CA VAL A 109 8.77 -7.33 6.08
C VAL A 109 8.93 -7.14 4.57
N ASP A 110 8.12 -7.85 3.81
CA ASP A 110 7.93 -7.57 2.40
C ASP A 110 6.90 -6.45 2.26
N ALA A 111 7.38 -5.26 1.94
CA ALA A 111 6.54 -4.08 1.77
C ALA A 111 6.41 -3.73 0.29
N ARG A 112 5.18 -3.48 -0.15
CA ARG A 112 4.89 -3.06 -1.53
C ARG A 112 3.92 -1.91 -1.51
N SER A 113 4.20 -0.89 -2.31
CA SER A 113 3.24 0.18 -2.59
C SER A 113 3.15 0.42 -4.10
N PHE A 114 1.92 0.52 -4.62
CA PHE A 114 1.71 0.69 -6.05
C PHE A 114 0.39 1.39 -6.37
N SER A 115 0.37 2.06 -7.51
CA SER A 115 -0.83 2.68 -8.06
C SER A 115 -1.69 1.66 -8.80
N SER A 116 -2.99 1.69 -8.56
CA SER A 116 -3.91 0.67 -9.08
C SER A 116 -4.42 0.92 -10.51
N GLY A 117 -4.12 2.08 -11.09
CA GLY A 117 -4.47 2.42 -12.46
C GLY A 117 -4.25 3.88 -12.84
N LEU A 118 -4.35 4.18 -14.13
CA LEU A 118 -4.18 5.51 -14.72
C LEU A 118 -5.28 6.48 -14.31
N LEU A 119 -6.53 6.01 -14.23
CA LEU A 119 -7.71 6.82 -13.95
C LEU A 119 -8.08 6.76 -12.46
N PRO A 120 -8.53 7.88 -11.89
CA PRO A 120 -8.99 7.92 -10.51
C PRO A 120 -10.26 7.09 -10.31
N VAL A 121 -10.44 6.54 -9.11
CA VAL A 121 -11.60 5.68 -8.78
C VAL A 121 -12.89 6.46 -8.55
N CYS A 122 -12.86 7.79 -8.64
CA CYS A 122 -14.08 8.61 -8.68
C CYS A 122 -14.78 8.55 -10.05
N ILE A 123 -14.08 8.16 -11.11
CA ILE A 123 -14.68 7.97 -12.44
C ILE A 123 -15.49 6.67 -12.42
N PRO A 124 -16.77 6.67 -12.82
CA PRO A 124 -17.57 5.46 -12.92
C PRO A 124 -16.94 4.43 -13.86
N LEU A 125 -16.92 3.17 -13.45
CA LEU A 125 -16.32 2.04 -14.17
C LEU A 125 -14.81 2.21 -14.43
N SER A 126 -14.11 3.01 -13.61
CA SER A 126 -12.65 3.21 -13.72
C SER A 126 -11.90 1.89 -13.71
N PHE A 127 -12.38 0.88 -12.98
CA PHE A 127 -11.75 -0.44 -12.91
C PHE A 127 -11.73 -1.16 -14.27
N VAL A 128 -12.74 -0.96 -15.12
CA VAL A 128 -12.78 -1.50 -16.49
C VAL A 128 -11.76 -0.76 -17.36
N LEU A 129 -11.79 0.57 -17.33
CA LEU A 129 -10.91 1.40 -18.13
C LEU A 129 -9.44 1.21 -17.75
N ASN A 130 -9.12 1.19 -16.45
CA ASN A 130 -7.78 0.88 -15.93
C ASN A 130 -7.33 -0.54 -16.28
N THR A 131 -8.27 -1.48 -16.42
CA THR A 131 -7.99 -2.83 -16.91
C THR A 131 -7.67 -2.85 -18.40
N VAL A 132 -8.29 -2.00 -19.20
CA VAL A 132 -7.96 -1.88 -20.63
C VAL A 132 -6.63 -1.12 -20.83
N PHE A 133 -6.39 -0.06 -20.06
CA PHE A 133 -5.22 0.82 -20.19
C PHE A 133 -4.07 0.47 -19.24
N PHE A 134 -3.99 -0.77 -18.75
CA PHE A 134 -2.99 -1.21 -17.77
C PHE A 134 -1.53 -1.06 -18.24
N PHE A 135 -1.32 -0.99 -19.56
CA PHE A 135 0.00 -0.88 -20.20
C PHE A 135 0.45 0.57 -20.42
N PHE A 136 -0.40 1.56 -20.13
CA PHE A 136 -0.04 2.95 -20.34
C PHE A 136 0.85 3.45 -19.20
N PRO A 137 2.09 3.90 -19.49
CA PRO A 137 2.97 4.43 -18.45
C PRO A 137 2.44 5.77 -17.93
N PHE A 138 2.32 5.93 -16.62
CA PHE A 138 1.96 7.20 -15.99
C PHE A 138 2.96 7.61 -14.91
N LEU A 139 3.20 8.91 -14.77
CA LEU A 139 4.24 9.34 -13.85
C LEU A 139 3.80 9.17 -12.39
N ASP A 140 4.37 8.19 -11.68
CA ASP A 140 4.30 8.13 -10.22
C ASP A 140 5.28 9.17 -9.66
N HIS A 141 4.77 10.26 -9.10
CA HIS A 141 5.55 11.36 -8.52
C HIS A 141 6.19 10.98 -7.16
N ASP A 142 6.80 9.80 -7.10
CA ASP A 142 7.37 9.15 -5.92
C ASP A 142 6.38 8.98 -4.75
N PHE A 143 5.07 8.99 -5.01
CA PHE A 143 4.08 8.92 -3.93
C PHE A 143 4.16 7.58 -3.19
N ASN A 144 4.31 6.48 -3.91
CA ASN A 144 4.40 5.15 -3.32
C ASN A 144 5.65 4.99 -2.43
N SER A 145 6.79 5.54 -2.85
CA SER A 145 8.01 5.55 -2.01
C SER A 145 7.85 6.42 -0.77
N LYS A 146 7.20 7.58 -0.88
CA LYS A 146 6.94 8.47 0.25
C LYS A 146 6.03 7.83 1.28
N ARG A 147 4.99 7.12 0.83
CA ARG A 147 4.05 6.41 1.72
C ARG A 147 4.74 5.29 2.49
N LEU A 148 5.56 4.47 1.83
CA LEU A 148 6.33 3.45 2.53
C LEU A 148 7.27 4.08 3.57
N SER A 149 7.94 5.17 3.22
CA SER A 149 8.80 5.90 4.15
C SER A 149 8.03 6.49 5.34
N ALA A 150 6.87 7.10 5.10
CA ALA A 150 6.02 7.65 6.15
C ALA A 150 5.49 6.55 7.07
N PHE A 151 5.09 5.40 6.50
CA PHE A 151 4.65 4.25 7.28
C PHE A 151 5.75 3.70 8.17
N ARG A 152 6.99 3.53 7.65
CA ARG A 152 8.15 3.12 8.46
C ARG A 152 8.41 4.09 9.61
N GLN A 153 8.36 5.39 9.35
CA GLN A 153 8.54 6.40 10.39
C GLN A 153 7.45 6.31 11.47
N ALA A 154 6.20 6.05 11.06
CA ALA A 154 5.07 5.90 11.97
C ALA A 154 5.14 4.65 12.86
N MET A 155 5.83 3.58 12.43
CA MET A 155 6.03 2.39 13.26
C MET A 155 6.89 2.65 14.51
N GLY A 156 7.77 3.66 14.47
CA GLY A 156 8.55 4.06 15.65
C GLY A 156 9.50 2.99 16.21
N VAL A 157 9.87 2.00 15.40
CA VAL A 157 10.80 0.91 15.74
C VAL A 157 12.07 0.99 14.90
N GLY A 158 13.15 0.32 15.33
CA GLY A 158 14.37 0.19 14.54
C GLY A 158 14.11 -0.63 13.28
N ILE A 159 14.10 0.02 12.12
CA ILE A 159 13.87 -0.62 10.82
C ILE A 159 15.11 -0.42 9.94
N THR A 160 15.69 -1.53 9.48
CA THR A 160 16.75 -1.54 8.46
C THR A 160 16.14 -1.81 7.09
N LEU A 161 16.42 -0.93 6.12
CA LEU A 161 16.00 -1.14 4.73
C LEU A 161 17.05 -2.00 4.02
N ASN A 162 16.70 -3.25 3.71
CA ASN A 162 17.61 -4.20 3.07
C ASN A 162 17.72 -3.96 1.56
N SER A 163 16.57 -3.74 0.92
CA SER A 163 16.51 -3.52 -0.52
C SER A 163 15.33 -2.63 -0.89
N GLN A 164 15.47 -1.91 -2.00
CA GLN A 164 14.39 -1.15 -2.62
C GLN A 164 14.45 -1.36 -4.14
N CYS A 165 13.37 -1.89 -4.70
CA CYS A 165 13.22 -2.11 -6.13
C CYS A 165 12.07 -1.24 -6.65
N ARG A 166 12.35 -0.42 -7.67
CA ARG A 166 11.34 0.37 -8.37
C ARG A 166 11.06 -0.28 -9.71
N GLY A 167 9.80 -0.58 -9.99
CA GLY A 167 9.37 -0.92 -11.34
C GLY A 167 8.88 0.33 -12.05
N TYR A 168 9.49 0.58 -13.21
CA TYR A 168 9.15 1.68 -14.11
C TYR A 168 7.98 1.31 -15.01
#